data_AF-A0A7J2KB24-F1
#
_entry.id   AF-A0A7J2KB24-F1
#
_cell.length_a   1.000
_cell.length_b   1.000
_cell.length_c   1.000
_cell.angle_alpha   90.00
_cell.angle_beta   90.00
_cell.angle_gamma   90.00
#
_symmetry.space_group_name_H-M   'P 1'
#
loop_
_entity.id
_entity.type
_entity.pdbx_description
1 polymer ?
#
loop_
_entity_poly.entity_id
_entity_poly.type
_entity_poly.pdbx_seq_one_letter_code
_entity_poly.pdbx_strand_id
1 'polypeptide(L)'
;MGKGKYKEIKKIYDKLVKTLRILWENNVKIVAGTDLPNFALNPGASIWEEIDVYMEAGLSFWDALRTATGYASELHGWPIGVIRDKGDHIW
;
A
#
# COMPACT_ATOMS: atom_id res chain seq x y z
N MET A 1 11.88 -9.45 23.06
CA MET A 1 10.71 -8.59 23.40
C MET A 1 9.78 -9.36 24.33
N GLY A 2 9.23 -8.73 25.38
CA GLY A 2 8.34 -9.42 26.33
C GLY A 2 6.96 -9.74 25.73
N LYS A 3 6.34 -10.85 26.14
CA LYS A 3 5.04 -11.34 25.61
C LYS A 3 3.92 -10.28 25.69
N GLY A 4 3.91 -9.44 26.73
CA GLY A 4 2.93 -8.36 26.88
C GLY A 4 3.02 -7.29 25.79
N LYS A 5 4.24 -6.81 25.49
CA LYS A 5 4.48 -5.78 24.47
C LYS A 5 4.13 -6.26 23.05
N TYR A 6 4.37 -7.54 22.76
CA TYR A 6 3.97 -8.14 21.48
C TYR A 6 2.45 -8.11 21.29
N LYS A 7 1.68 -8.48 22.32
CA LYS A 7 0.22 -8.49 22.26
C LYS A 7 -0.35 -7.09 22.01
N GLU A 8 0.26 -6.07 22.58
CA GLU A 8 -0.13 -4.67 22.40
C GLU A 8 0.16 -4.17 20.97
N ILE A 9 1.37 -4.43 20.46
CA ILE A 9 1.73 -4.09 19.07
C ILE A 9 0.79 -4.79 18.08
N LYS A 10 0.51 -6.07 18.29
CA LYS A 10 -0.42 -6.82 17.44
C LYS A 10 -1.82 -6.19 17.45
N LYS A 11 -2.32 -5.75 18.60
CA LYS A 11 -3.63 -5.09 18.70
C LYS A 11 -3.68 -3.80 17.90
N ILE A 12 -2.59 -3.02 17.90
CA ILE A 12 -2.49 -1.80 17.09
C ILE A 12 -2.48 -2.16 15.60
N TYR A 13 -1.65 -3.14 15.21
CA TYR A 13 -1.58 -3.61 13.83
C TYR A 13 -2.94 -4.10 13.32
N ASP A 14 -3.62 -4.98 14.05
CA ASP A 14 -4.95 -5.49 13.69
C ASP A 14 -5.97 -4.36 13.51
N LYS A 15 -5.86 -3.27 14.30
CA LYS A 15 -6.72 -2.08 14.16
C LYS A 15 -6.38 -1.30 12.88
N LEU A 16 -5.12 -1.19 12.51
CA LEU A 16 -4.68 -0.52 11.28
C LEU A 16 -5.16 -1.29 10.04
N VAL A 17 -4.97 -2.61 10.01
CA VAL A 17 -5.48 -3.49 8.93
C VAL A 17 -7.00 -3.37 8.80
N LYS A 18 -7.73 -3.36 9.93
CA LYS A 18 -9.19 -3.14 9.91
C LYS A 18 -9.55 -1.75 9.37
N THR A 19 -8.79 -0.72 9.70
CA THR A 19 -9.02 0.64 9.20
C THR A 19 -8.80 0.71 7.69
N LEU A 20 -7.72 0.11 7.18
CA LEU A 20 -7.43 0.00 5.75
C LEU A 20 -8.60 -0.65 5.00
N ARG A 21 -9.12 -1.76 5.54
CA ARG A 21 -10.29 -2.44 4.97
C ARG A 21 -11.52 -1.53 4.88
N ILE A 22 -11.84 -0.80 5.96
CA ILE A 22 -13.00 0.11 5.98
C ILE A 22 -12.82 1.21 4.93
N LEU A 23 -11.64 1.81 4.81
CA LEU A 23 -11.36 2.84 3.81
C LEU A 23 -11.53 2.29 2.39
N TRP A 24 -10.99 1.09 2.13
CA TRP A 24 -11.11 0.42 0.84
C TRP A 24 -12.57 0.11 0.47
N GLU A 25 -13.34 -0.49 1.38
CA GLU A 25 -14.76 -0.80 1.18
C GLU A 25 -15.62 0.46 0.94
N ASN A 26 -15.13 1.65 1.33
CA ASN A 26 -15.76 2.95 1.08
C ASN A 26 -15.16 3.70 -0.13
N ASN A 27 -14.46 3.00 -1.03
CA ASN A 27 -13.89 3.54 -2.27
C ASN A 27 -12.85 4.66 -2.07
N VAL A 28 -12.17 4.71 -0.93
CA VAL A 28 -11.04 5.61 -0.73
C VAL A 28 -9.85 5.09 -1.53
N LYS A 29 -9.23 5.96 -2.35
CA LYS A 29 -7.99 5.63 -3.05
C LYS A 29 -6.84 5.59 -2.05
N ILE A 30 -6.26 4.41 -1.90
CA ILE A 30 -5.10 4.15 -1.04
C ILE A 30 -3.84 4.21 -1.92
N VAL A 31 -2.79 4.88 -1.45
CA VAL A 31 -1.50 4.96 -2.13
C VAL A 31 -0.43 4.33 -1.25
N ALA A 32 0.38 3.44 -1.83
CA ALA A 32 1.43 2.73 -1.11
C ALA A 32 2.59 3.67 -0.76
N GLY A 33 3.10 3.55 0.46
CA GLY A 33 4.27 4.30 0.91
C GLY A 33 4.94 3.61 2.08
N THR A 34 6.26 3.41 1.98
CA THR A 34 7.01 2.70 3.01
C THR A 34 7.40 3.59 4.19
N ASP A 35 7.41 4.92 4.02
CA ASP A 35 7.96 5.87 4.99
C ASP A 35 9.46 5.61 5.30
N LEU A 36 10.23 5.33 4.25
CA LEU A 36 11.70 5.29 4.33
C LEU A 36 12.24 6.71 4.65
N PRO A 37 13.30 6.85 5.46
CA PRO A 37 14.26 5.80 5.86
C PRO A 37 14.06 5.26 7.30
N ASN A 38 12.83 5.06 7.76
CA ASN A 38 12.59 4.56 9.12
C ASN A 38 13.36 3.27 9.44
N PHE A 39 13.76 3.13 10.71
CA PHE A 39 14.49 1.96 11.20
C PHE A 39 13.71 0.66 10.94
N ALA A 40 14.43 -0.40 10.57
CA ALA A 40 13.91 -1.72 10.17
C ALA A 40 13.20 -1.80 8.81
N LEU A 41 13.15 -0.71 8.03
CA LEU A 41 12.73 -0.76 6.64
C LEU A 41 13.93 -0.93 5.70
N ASN A 42 13.70 -1.70 4.63
CA ASN A 42 14.67 -1.94 3.58
C ASN A 42 14.17 -1.35 2.24
N PRO A 43 14.94 -0.44 1.59
CA PRO A 43 14.64 0.06 0.26
C PRO A 43 14.40 -1.08 -0.75
N GLY A 44 13.28 -1.02 -1.46
CA GLY A 44 12.89 -2.05 -2.42
C GLY A 44 12.12 -3.22 -1.81
N ALA A 45 12.54 -3.81 -0.69
CA ALA A 45 11.79 -4.92 -0.09
C ALA A 45 10.51 -4.43 0.64
N SER A 46 10.58 -3.31 1.36
CA SER A 46 9.47 -2.83 2.20
C SER A 46 8.21 -2.45 1.40
N ILE A 47 8.33 -2.13 0.11
CA ILE A 47 7.15 -1.83 -0.72
C ILE A 47 6.33 -3.08 -0.99
N TRP A 48 6.96 -4.25 -1.07
CA TRP A 48 6.26 -5.53 -1.22
C TRP A 48 5.57 -5.92 0.09
N GLU A 49 6.22 -5.68 1.22
CA GLU A 49 5.62 -5.87 2.54
C GLU A 49 4.38 -4.97 2.73
N GLU A 50 4.43 -3.72 2.27
CA GLU A 50 3.26 -2.82 2.28
C GLU A 50 2.11 -3.35 1.39
N ILE A 51 2.43 -3.92 0.22
CA ILE A 51 1.44 -4.57 -0.66
C ILE A 51 0.79 -5.78 0.03
N ASP A 52 1.58 -6.59 0.73
CA ASP A 52 1.08 -7.74 1.48
C ASP A 52 0.09 -7.30 2.58
N VAL A 53 0.37 -6.20 3.29
CA VAL A 53 -0.56 -5.62 4.29
C VAL A 53 -1.91 -5.24 3.67
N TYR A 54 -1.93 -4.72 2.44
CA TYR A 54 -3.17 -4.42 1.74
C TYR A 54 -3.95 -5.68 1.36
N MET A 55 -3.25 -6.73 0.94
CA MET A 55 -3.88 -8.03 0.69
C MET A 55 -4.43 -8.65 1.98
N GLU A 56 -3.73 -8.51 3.12
CA GLU A 56 -4.24 -8.89 4.45
C GLU A 56 -5.51 -8.09 4.83
N ALA A 57 -5.59 -6.82 4.43
CA ALA A 57 -6.79 -5.99 4.62
C ALA A 57 -7.97 -6.39 3.71
N GLY A 58 -7.76 -7.30 2.74
CA GLY A 58 -8.78 -7.84 1.86
C GLY A 58 -8.82 -7.23 0.46
N LEU A 59 -7.79 -6.45 0.07
CA LEU A 59 -7.67 -5.99 -1.31
C LEU A 59 -7.28 -7.18 -2.22
N SER A 60 -7.76 -7.15 -3.46
CA SER A 60 -7.26 -8.08 -4.47
C SER A 60 -5.80 -7.75 -4.80
N PHE A 61 -5.05 -8.72 -5.33
CA PHE A 61 -3.69 -8.48 -5.81
C PHE A 61 -3.61 -7.29 -6.79
N TRP A 62 -4.59 -7.18 -7.70
CA TRP A 62 -4.63 -6.09 -8.68
C TRP A 62 -4.91 -4.73 -8.05
N ASP A 63 -5.78 -4.67 -7.04
CA ASP A 63 -6.05 -3.43 -6.32
C ASP A 63 -4.86 -3.01 -5.47
N ALA A 64 -4.22 -3.96 -4.77
CA ALA A 64 -3.01 -3.71 -4.00
C ALA A 64 -1.85 -3.26 -4.90
N LEU A 65 -1.67 -3.84 -6.08
CA LEU A 65 -0.67 -3.37 -7.05
C LEU A 65 -0.99 -1.95 -7.56
N ARG A 66 -2.27 -1.61 -7.71
CA ARG A 66 -2.71 -0.28 -8.16
C ARG A 66 -2.39 0.82 -7.15
N THR A 67 -2.36 0.52 -5.84
CA THR A 67 -1.97 1.51 -4.80
C THR A 67 -0.53 2.00 -4.98
N ALA A 68 0.38 1.14 -5.45
CA ALA A 68 1.78 1.47 -5.73
C ALA A 68 2.04 2.02 -7.14
N THR A 69 1.02 2.05 -8.01
CA THR A 69 1.17 2.37 -9.43
C THR A 69 0.14 3.41 -9.89
N GLY A 70 -1.02 2.98 -10.40
CA GLY A 70 -2.00 3.87 -11.01
C GLY A 70 -2.58 4.93 -10.07
N TYR A 71 -2.79 4.61 -8.78
CA TYR A 71 -3.27 5.61 -7.82
C TYR A 71 -2.18 6.60 -7.40
N ALA A 72 -0.92 6.15 -7.29
CA ALA A 72 0.21 7.04 -7.06
C ALA A 72 0.41 8.01 -8.26
N SER A 73 0.32 7.47 -9.48
CA SER A 73 0.33 8.24 -10.73
C SER A 73 -0.72 9.34 -10.73
N GLU A 74 -1.97 8.99 -10.43
CA GLU A 74 -3.09 9.93 -10.41
C GLU A 74 -2.91 11.01 -9.35
N LEU A 75 -2.51 10.63 -8.12
CA LEU A 75 -2.27 11.55 -7.02
C LEU A 75 -1.22 12.61 -7.38
N HIS A 76 -0.15 12.20 -8.05
CA HIS A 76 0.96 13.09 -8.41
C HIS A 76 0.80 13.75 -9.79
N GLY A 77 -0.22 13.39 -10.58
CA GLY A 77 -0.38 13.85 -11.95
C GLY A 77 0.74 13.38 -12.89
N TRP A 78 1.29 12.20 -12.66
CA TRP A 78 2.42 11.68 -13.44
C TRP A 78 1.98 10.86 -14.65
N PRO A 79 2.70 10.95 -15.79
CA PRO A 79 2.38 10.17 -16.99
C PRO A 79 2.80 8.69 -16.91
N ILE A 80 3.39 8.27 -15.79
CA ILE A 80 3.87 6.89 -15.53
C ILE A 80 3.01 6.20 -14.48
N GLY A 81 3.06 4.86 -14.40
CA GLY A 81 2.34 4.06 -13.38
C GLY A 81 1.14 3.26 -13.91
N VAL A 82 0.88 3.29 -15.21
CA VAL A 82 -0.12 2.44 -15.88
C VAL A 82 0.48 1.92 -17.19
N ILE A 83 0.37 0.62 -17.44
CA ILE A 83 0.72 0.04 -18.74
C ILE A 83 -0.43 0.35 -19.71
N ARG A 84 -0.12 1.04 -20.81
CA ARG A 84 -1.07 1.42 -21.86
C ARG A 84 -0.57 0.93 -23.21
N ASP A 85 -1.47 0.86 -24.18
CA ASP A 85 -1.08 0.55 -25.55
C ASP A 85 -0.23 1.69 -26.14
N LYS A 86 0.64 1.34 -27.08
CA LYS A 86 1.68 2.21 -27.64
C LYS A 86 1.15 3.51 -28.29
N GLY A 87 -0.16 3.63 -28.53
CA GLY A 87 -0.81 4.81 -29.11
C GLY A 87 -1.23 5.88 -28.10
N ASP A 88 -1.21 5.59 -26.79
CA ASP A 88 -1.73 6.50 -25.75
C ASP A 88 -0.64 7.42 -25.15
N HIS A 89 0.54 7.48 -25.76
CA HIS A 89 1.65 8.32 -25.33
C HIS A 89 1.65 9.65 -26.11
N ILE A 90 1.24 10.74 -25.45
CA ILE A 90 1.62 12.11 -25.81
C ILE A 90 2.92 12.43 -25.07
N TRP A 91 4.03 12.49 -25.80
CA TRP A 91 5.28 13.09 -25.34
C TRP A 91 5.35 14.54 -25.82
#